data_AF-A0A352HN81-F1
#
_entry.id   AF-A0A352HN81-F1
#
_cell.length_a   1.000
_cell.length_b   1.000
_cell.length_c   1.000
_cell.angle_alpha   90.00
_cell.angle_beta   90.00
_cell.angle_gamma   90.00
#
_symmetry.space_group_name_H-M   'P 1'
#
loop_
_entity.id
_entity.type
_entity.pdbx_description
1 polymer ?
#
loop_
_entity_poly.entity_id
_entity_poly.type
_entity_poly.pdbx_seq_one_letter_code
_entity_poly.pdbx_strand_id
1 'polypeptide(L)'
;MKNKSGGTLRVRYASLALLCAAVLAFLCACSTKKNTAMSRNWQAFNTRYNVYFNGSQHYIETLKTMEQGYEDDYTRTVMMHPAEARANSKLPQPQGDFKRTIEKMQKAIQLHSIKKKPAKKSGSKKEKEFRARDEFNPFLHNAWMLMGKSQFLGGDFLGAAATFFYIGKHFTWLPQTVTEAQLWEAWSYCAMDWLYEAENILQKIDERRLTSKSLRHQYDVVQADLAVRAGRLEQAVPYLQRAAEGSHGTQRNR
;
A
#
# COMPACT_ATOMS: atom_id res chain seq x y z
N MET A 1 -2.61 -19.54 72.73
CA MET A 1 -2.00 -19.50 71.39
C MET A 1 -2.68 -18.41 70.57
N LYS A 2 -2.08 -17.22 70.44
CA LYS A 2 -2.65 -16.09 69.67
C LYS A 2 -2.24 -16.18 68.20
N ASN A 3 -3.24 -16.08 67.35
CA ASN A 3 -3.25 -16.34 65.92
C ASN A 3 -2.37 -15.34 65.15
N LYS A 4 -1.09 -15.68 64.88
CA LYS A 4 -0.13 -14.84 64.14
C LYS A 4 -0.26 -14.93 62.60
N SER A 5 -1.14 -15.78 62.05
CA SER A 5 -1.22 -16.00 60.59
C SER A 5 -2.08 -14.97 59.83
N GLY A 6 -2.92 -14.18 60.51
CA GLY A 6 -3.83 -13.24 59.86
C GLY A 6 -3.17 -11.95 59.31
N GLY A 7 -2.01 -11.57 59.86
CA GLY A 7 -1.31 -10.33 59.47
C GLY A 7 -0.59 -10.43 58.12
N THR A 8 0.07 -11.56 57.84
CA THR A 8 0.80 -11.78 56.59
C THR A 8 -0.13 -11.96 55.39
N LEU A 9 -1.32 -12.53 55.61
CA LEU A 9 -2.34 -12.70 54.57
C LEU A 9 -2.92 -11.35 54.11
N ARG A 10 -3.24 -10.45 55.04
CA ARG A 10 -3.76 -9.10 54.74
C ARG A 10 -2.77 -8.23 53.97
N VAL A 11 -1.48 -8.31 54.29
CA VAL A 11 -0.43 -7.59 53.57
C VAL A 11 -0.29 -8.10 52.14
N ARG A 12 -0.38 -9.43 51.91
CA ARG A 12 -0.33 -10.02 50.56
C ARG A 12 -1.53 -9.60 49.69
N TYR A 13 -2.74 -9.54 50.25
CA TYR A 13 -3.91 -9.06 49.50
C TYR A 13 -3.84 -7.55 49.21
N ALA A 14 -3.30 -6.74 50.12
CA ALA A 14 -3.09 -5.31 49.89
C ALA A 14 -2.06 -5.05 48.78
N SER A 15 -0.94 -5.81 48.77
CA SER A 15 0.07 -5.72 47.71
C SER A 15 -0.47 -6.18 46.35
N LEU A 16 -1.29 -7.24 46.31
CA LEU A 16 -1.92 -7.72 45.09
C LEU A 16 -2.97 -6.72 44.57
N ALA A 17 -3.76 -6.11 45.46
CA ALA A 17 -4.72 -5.07 45.10
C ALA A 17 -4.03 -3.81 44.55
N LEU A 18 -2.90 -3.40 45.14
CA LEU A 18 -2.07 -2.30 44.63
C LEU A 18 -1.47 -2.63 43.25
N LEU A 19 -1.02 -3.87 43.04
CA LEU A 19 -0.52 -4.32 41.74
C LEU A 19 -1.65 -4.31 40.69
N CYS A 20 -2.83 -4.83 41.02
CA CYS A 20 -4.00 -4.81 40.14
C CYS A 20 -4.47 -3.38 39.83
N ALA A 21 -4.47 -2.49 40.82
CA ALA A 21 -4.82 -1.07 40.63
C ALA A 21 -3.78 -0.36 39.76
N ALA A 22 -2.50 -0.65 39.93
CA ALA A 22 -1.42 -0.12 39.08
C ALA A 22 -1.53 -0.63 37.63
N VAL A 23 -1.87 -1.91 37.43
CA VAL A 23 -2.13 -2.49 36.11
C VAL A 23 -3.35 -1.85 35.46
N LEU A 24 -4.46 -1.70 36.19
CA LEU A 24 -5.67 -1.03 35.70
C LEU A 24 -5.42 0.44 35.35
N ALA A 25 -4.65 1.16 36.15
CA ALA A 25 -4.25 2.54 35.86
C ALA A 25 -3.35 2.62 34.61
N PHE A 26 -2.44 1.67 34.41
CA PHE A 26 -1.61 1.56 33.19
C PHE A 26 -2.46 1.28 31.95
N LEU A 27 -3.47 0.42 32.06
CA LEU A 27 -4.40 0.11 30.96
C LEU A 27 -5.26 1.33 30.58
N CYS A 28 -5.72 2.12 31.55
CA CYS A 28 -6.44 3.36 31.29
C CYS A 28 -5.55 4.50 30.73
N ALA A 29 -4.26 4.53 31.11
CA ALA A 29 -3.30 5.51 30.59
C ALA A 29 -2.86 5.22 29.14
N CYS A 30 -2.92 3.96 28.69
CA CYS A 30 -2.68 3.53 27.31
C CYS A 30 -3.88 3.81 26.40
N SER A 31 -4.31 5.07 26.31
CA SER A 31 -5.34 5.46 25.36
C SER A 31 -4.81 5.38 23.91
N THR A 32 -5.35 4.43 23.14
CA THR A 32 -5.08 4.28 21.69
C THR A 32 -5.51 5.49 20.85
N LYS A 33 -6.30 6.41 21.43
CA LYS A 33 -6.78 7.65 20.80
C LYS A 33 -5.77 8.81 20.86
N LYS A 34 -4.73 8.72 21.69
CA LYS A 34 -3.67 9.75 21.76
C LYS A 34 -2.64 9.49 20.66
N ASN A 35 -2.06 10.53 20.04
CA ASN A 35 -0.93 10.37 19.12
C ASN A 35 0.40 10.42 19.91
N THR A 36 0.81 9.28 20.47
CA THR A 36 2.09 9.07 21.15
C THR A 36 2.94 8.07 20.36
N ALA A 37 4.23 7.94 20.68
CA ALA A 37 5.08 6.96 20.01
C ALA A 37 4.57 5.52 20.22
N MET A 38 4.14 5.20 21.45
CA MET A 38 3.60 3.88 21.79
C MET A 38 2.31 3.57 21.06
N SER A 39 1.36 4.52 21.00
CA SER A 39 0.09 4.28 20.30
C SER A 39 0.28 4.15 18.80
N ARG A 40 1.19 4.93 18.18
CA ARG A 40 1.55 4.76 16.76
C ARG A 40 2.11 3.38 16.47
N ASN A 41 3.03 2.89 17.30
CA ASN A 41 3.62 1.56 17.15
C ASN A 41 2.56 0.46 17.34
N TRP A 42 1.67 0.62 18.33
CA TRP A 42 0.56 -0.32 18.54
C TRP A 42 -0.40 -0.37 17.34
N GLN A 43 -0.78 0.79 16.81
CA GLN A 43 -1.65 0.86 15.62
C GLN A 43 -0.97 0.27 14.39
N ALA A 44 0.32 0.57 14.17
CA ALA A 44 1.10 -0.01 13.09
C ALA A 44 1.20 -1.53 13.20
N PHE A 45 1.46 -2.05 14.41
CA PHE A 45 1.53 -3.49 14.68
C PHE A 45 0.20 -4.18 14.35
N ASN A 46 -0.92 -3.65 14.85
CA ASN A 46 -2.25 -4.20 14.57
C ASN A 46 -2.58 -4.13 13.07
N THR A 47 -2.28 -3.00 12.42
CA THR A 47 -2.47 -2.85 10.97
C THR A 47 -1.71 -3.94 10.21
N ARG A 48 -0.43 -4.13 10.52
CA ARG A 48 0.48 -5.04 9.82
C ARG A 48 0.07 -6.51 9.96
N TYR A 49 -0.16 -6.96 11.19
CA TYR A 49 -0.28 -8.39 11.47
C TYR A 49 -1.73 -8.90 11.50
N ASN A 50 -2.72 -8.02 11.69
CA ASN A 50 -4.12 -8.45 11.73
C ASN A 50 -4.78 -8.30 10.35
N VAL A 51 -4.84 -7.08 9.83
CA VAL A 51 -5.62 -6.80 8.63
C VAL A 51 -4.77 -6.88 7.36
N TYR A 52 -3.58 -6.28 7.37
CA TYR A 52 -2.70 -6.22 6.20
C TYR A 52 -2.21 -7.60 5.77
N PHE A 53 -1.60 -8.38 6.68
CA PHE A 53 -1.07 -9.71 6.35
C PHE A 53 -2.13 -10.62 5.69
N ASN A 54 -3.33 -10.67 6.27
CA ASN A 54 -4.42 -11.49 5.74
C ASN A 54 -4.97 -10.96 4.39
N GLY A 55 -4.83 -9.66 4.11
CA GLY A 55 -5.16 -9.08 2.80
C GLY A 55 -4.07 -9.36 1.77
N SER A 56 -2.80 -9.25 2.16
CA SER A 56 -1.66 -9.47 1.27
C SER A 56 -1.54 -10.92 0.83
N GLN A 57 -1.84 -11.90 1.70
CA GLN A 57 -1.83 -13.32 1.29
C GLN A 57 -2.87 -13.58 0.19
N HIS A 58 -4.09 -13.10 0.39
CA HIS A 58 -5.15 -13.20 -0.62
C HIS A 58 -4.75 -12.51 -1.93
N TYR A 59 -4.21 -11.29 -1.87
CA TYR A 59 -3.68 -10.59 -3.05
C TYR A 59 -2.65 -11.41 -3.83
N ILE A 60 -1.68 -12.01 -3.12
CA ILE A 60 -0.61 -12.80 -3.75
C ILE A 60 -1.18 -14.03 -4.45
N GLU A 61 -2.09 -14.76 -3.79
CA GLU A 61 -2.75 -15.94 -4.35
C GLU A 61 -3.58 -15.56 -5.59
N THR A 62 -4.40 -14.50 -5.49
CA THR A 62 -5.24 -14.05 -6.61
C THR A 62 -4.41 -13.55 -7.79
N LEU A 63 -3.35 -12.77 -7.55
CA LEU A 63 -2.45 -12.30 -8.61
C LEU A 63 -1.78 -13.47 -9.31
N LYS A 64 -1.29 -14.45 -8.56
CA LYS A 64 -0.69 -15.66 -9.14
C LYS A 64 -1.70 -16.43 -10.00
N THR A 65 -2.94 -16.58 -9.55
CA THR A 65 -3.99 -17.23 -10.35
C THR A 65 -4.30 -16.45 -11.63
N MET A 66 -4.36 -15.11 -11.54
CA MET A 66 -4.55 -14.24 -12.70
C MET A 66 -3.44 -14.44 -13.74
N GLU A 67 -2.18 -14.29 -13.32
CA GLU A 67 -1.03 -14.35 -14.23
C GLU A 67 -0.82 -15.75 -14.84
N GLN A 68 -1.13 -16.81 -14.09
CA GLN A 68 -0.94 -18.19 -14.58
C GLN A 68 -2.09 -18.71 -15.43
N GLY A 69 -3.29 -18.14 -15.26
CA GLY A 69 -4.52 -18.58 -15.92
C GLY A 69 -4.98 -17.70 -17.07
N TYR A 70 -4.30 -16.57 -17.31
CA TYR A 70 -4.61 -15.69 -18.43
C TYR A 70 -4.05 -16.23 -19.74
N GLU A 71 -4.89 -16.27 -20.77
CA GLU A 71 -4.52 -16.67 -22.13
C GLU A 71 -4.53 -15.44 -23.03
N ASP A 72 -3.37 -15.12 -23.60
CA ASP A 72 -3.19 -13.95 -24.45
C ASP A 72 -3.82 -14.16 -25.84
N ASP A 73 -4.41 -13.09 -26.39
CA ASP A 73 -4.84 -13.06 -27.79
C ASP A 73 -3.69 -12.55 -28.66
N TYR A 74 -2.98 -13.46 -29.34
CA TYR A 74 -1.84 -13.12 -30.21
C TYR A 74 -2.24 -12.55 -31.57
N THR A 75 -3.53 -12.39 -31.87
CA THR A 75 -3.98 -11.71 -33.11
C THR A 75 -3.86 -10.18 -33.02
N ARG A 76 -3.51 -9.67 -31.84
CA ARG A 76 -3.33 -8.25 -31.53
C ARG A 76 -2.04 -8.02 -30.75
N THR A 77 -1.72 -6.76 -30.51
CA THR A 77 -0.65 -6.38 -29.58
C THR A 77 -0.98 -6.89 -28.19
N VAL A 78 -0.05 -7.65 -27.60
CA VAL A 78 -0.16 -8.22 -26.26
C VAL A 78 -0.11 -7.10 -25.22
N MET A 79 -0.92 -7.23 -24.16
CA MET A 79 -0.95 -6.27 -23.07
C MET A 79 0.30 -6.37 -22.20
N MET A 80 0.71 -5.26 -21.58
CA MET A 80 1.83 -5.28 -20.64
C MET A 80 1.49 -6.06 -19.37
N HIS A 81 0.22 -6.07 -18.97
CA HIS A 81 -0.29 -6.90 -17.87
C HIS A 81 -1.73 -7.39 -18.12
N PRO A 82 -2.09 -8.64 -17.77
CA PRO A 82 -3.43 -9.21 -17.97
C PRO A 82 -4.59 -8.36 -17.45
N ALA A 83 -4.40 -7.68 -16.31
CA ALA A 83 -5.41 -6.81 -15.70
C ALA A 83 -5.97 -5.75 -16.67
N GLU A 84 -5.14 -5.24 -17.60
CA GLU A 84 -5.53 -4.20 -18.55
C GLU A 84 -6.62 -4.68 -19.52
N ALA A 85 -6.73 -5.99 -19.76
CA ALA A 85 -7.82 -6.55 -20.55
C ALA A 85 -9.21 -6.33 -19.94
N ARG A 86 -9.28 -6.03 -18.63
CA ARG A 86 -10.54 -5.62 -17.97
C ARG A 86 -11.11 -4.29 -18.49
N ALA A 87 -10.29 -3.46 -19.14
CA ALA A 87 -10.76 -2.22 -19.76
C ALA A 87 -11.65 -2.48 -20.99
N ASN A 88 -11.53 -3.66 -21.62
CA ASN A 88 -12.25 -4.00 -22.83
C ASN A 88 -12.88 -5.38 -22.73
N SER A 89 -14.21 -5.42 -22.58
CA SER A 89 -14.99 -6.65 -22.42
C SER A 89 -14.91 -7.63 -23.60
N LYS A 90 -14.38 -7.21 -24.75
CA LYS A 90 -14.17 -8.07 -25.92
C LYS A 90 -12.89 -8.89 -25.85
N LEU A 91 -11.99 -8.57 -24.93
CA LEU A 91 -10.76 -9.31 -24.70
C LEU A 91 -11.00 -10.51 -23.76
N PRO A 92 -10.15 -11.56 -23.83
CA PRO A 92 -10.07 -12.55 -22.77
C PRO A 92 -10.01 -11.86 -21.41
N GLN A 93 -10.84 -12.29 -20.47
CA GLN A 93 -10.94 -11.64 -19.16
C GLN A 93 -10.09 -12.41 -18.13
N PRO A 94 -9.18 -11.74 -17.41
CA PRO A 94 -8.39 -12.41 -16.38
C PRO A 94 -9.27 -12.87 -15.22
N GLN A 95 -8.93 -14.04 -14.69
CA GLN A 95 -9.58 -14.61 -13.51
C GLN A 95 -9.06 -13.96 -12.22
N GLY A 96 -9.79 -14.19 -11.12
CA GLY A 96 -9.45 -13.67 -9.79
C GLY A 96 -10.21 -12.41 -9.40
N ASP A 97 -10.63 -12.34 -8.14
CA ASP A 97 -11.35 -11.20 -7.56
C ASP A 97 -10.53 -10.58 -6.42
N PHE A 98 -10.28 -9.29 -6.49
CA PHE A 98 -9.49 -8.54 -5.51
C PHE A 98 -10.34 -7.84 -4.43
N LYS A 99 -11.68 -7.94 -4.49
CA LYS A 99 -12.61 -7.28 -3.57
C LYS A 99 -12.31 -7.55 -2.10
N ARG A 100 -12.01 -8.80 -1.73
CA ARG A 100 -11.64 -9.17 -0.35
C ARG A 100 -10.39 -8.44 0.13
N THR A 101 -9.40 -8.22 -0.74
CA THR A 101 -8.20 -7.44 -0.40
C THR A 101 -8.57 -5.97 -0.20
N ILE A 102 -9.36 -5.41 -1.12
CA ILE A 102 -9.82 -4.02 -1.08
C ILE A 102 -10.58 -3.74 0.22
N GLU A 103 -11.58 -4.56 0.57
CA GLU A 103 -12.37 -4.42 1.79
C GLU A 103 -11.52 -4.48 3.06
N LYS A 104 -10.53 -5.38 3.10
CA LYS A 104 -9.58 -5.45 4.22
C LYS A 104 -8.73 -4.18 4.31
N MET A 105 -8.23 -3.67 3.18
CA MET A 105 -7.42 -2.44 3.20
C MET A 105 -8.25 -1.22 3.59
N GLN A 106 -9.48 -1.09 3.08
CA GLN A 106 -10.42 -0.05 3.51
C GLN A 106 -10.67 -0.11 5.01
N LYS A 107 -10.91 -1.30 5.57
CA LYS A 107 -11.06 -1.51 7.02
C LYS A 107 -9.80 -1.14 7.80
N ALA A 108 -8.61 -1.52 7.31
CA ALA A 108 -7.34 -1.16 7.94
C ALA A 108 -7.15 0.36 8.00
N ILE A 109 -7.42 1.05 6.89
CA ILE A 109 -7.35 2.51 6.77
C ILE A 109 -8.33 3.18 7.73
N GLN A 110 -9.58 2.73 7.74
CA GLN A 110 -10.63 3.29 8.59
C GLN A 110 -10.30 3.14 10.09
N LEU A 111 -9.81 1.98 10.50
CA LEU A 111 -9.58 1.67 11.92
C LEU A 111 -8.26 2.21 12.47
N HIS A 112 -7.22 2.28 11.64
CA HIS A 112 -5.86 2.51 12.11
C HIS A 112 -5.21 3.80 11.60
N SER A 113 -5.93 4.63 10.85
CA SER A 113 -5.48 5.98 10.51
C SER A 113 -5.34 6.85 11.75
N ILE A 114 -4.22 7.59 11.83
CA ILE A 114 -3.92 8.54 12.89
C ILE A 114 -3.69 9.88 12.23
N LYS A 115 -4.75 10.70 12.12
CA LYS A 115 -4.67 12.08 11.59
C LYS A 115 -4.41 13.15 12.65
N LYS A 116 -4.65 12.82 13.92
CA LYS A 116 -4.48 13.75 15.03
C LYS A 116 -3.00 14.12 15.18
N LYS A 117 -2.65 15.41 15.10
CA LYS A 117 -1.27 15.88 15.32
C LYS A 117 -0.75 15.50 16.72
N PRO A 118 0.53 15.14 16.87
CA PRO A 118 1.13 14.84 18.17
C PRO A 118 1.20 16.11 19.03
N ALA A 119 1.57 16.00 20.31
CA ALA A 119 1.87 17.18 21.14
C ALA A 119 3.17 17.85 20.67
N LYS A 120 3.28 19.18 20.81
CA LYS A 120 4.51 19.92 20.50
C LYS A 120 5.50 19.71 21.64
N LYS A 121 6.74 19.32 21.33
CA LYS A 121 7.81 19.05 22.28
C LYS A 121 8.96 20.06 22.16
N SER A 122 9.28 20.49 20.93
CA SER A 122 10.39 21.37 20.58
C SER A 122 10.07 22.23 19.35
N GLY A 123 11.00 23.10 18.98
CA GLY A 123 10.94 23.91 17.75
C GLY A 123 11.80 23.39 16.59
N SER A 124 12.39 22.19 16.72
CA SER A 124 13.34 21.65 15.73
C SER A 124 12.72 21.45 14.34
N LYS A 125 13.53 21.58 13.28
CA LYS A 125 13.10 21.34 11.89
C LYS A 125 12.47 19.94 11.72
N LYS A 126 13.12 18.91 12.27
CA LYS A 126 12.64 17.52 12.25
C LYS A 126 11.26 17.36 12.89
N GLU A 127 10.99 18.05 14.00
CA GLU A 127 9.67 18.01 14.62
C GLU A 127 8.62 18.73 13.79
N LYS A 128 8.95 19.90 13.22
CA LYS A 128 8.04 20.63 12.33
C LYS A 128 7.64 19.76 11.14
N GLU A 129 8.60 19.12 10.49
CA GLU A 129 8.39 18.18 9.38
C GLU A 129 7.54 16.97 9.80
N PHE A 130 7.83 16.37 10.96
CA PHE A 130 7.04 15.26 11.46
C PHE A 130 5.58 15.67 11.73
N ARG A 131 5.35 16.84 12.33
CA ARG A 131 4.01 17.37 12.63
C ARG A 131 3.24 17.85 11.40
N ALA A 132 3.93 18.11 10.30
CA ALA A 132 3.34 18.52 9.03
C ALA A 132 2.72 17.35 8.25
N ARG A 133 2.98 16.11 8.66
CA ARG A 133 2.39 14.91 8.06
C ARG A 133 0.87 14.85 8.27
N ASP A 134 0.18 14.29 7.29
CA ASP A 134 -1.27 14.05 7.36
C ASP A 134 -1.62 12.69 7.98
N GLU A 135 -0.68 11.73 7.93
CA GLU A 135 -0.82 10.41 8.54
C GLU A 135 0.37 10.12 9.47
N PHE A 136 0.05 9.67 10.68
CA PHE A 136 1.03 9.38 11.73
C PHE A 136 1.20 7.88 11.99
N ASN A 137 0.34 7.01 11.47
CA ASN A 137 0.58 5.57 11.48
C ASN A 137 1.71 5.25 10.49
N PRO A 138 2.89 4.78 10.98
CA PRO A 138 4.06 4.58 10.13
C PRO A 138 3.90 3.44 9.12
N PHE A 139 2.89 2.58 9.26
CA PHE A 139 2.70 1.42 8.38
C PHE A 139 1.56 1.60 7.36
N LEU A 140 0.65 2.56 7.56
CA LEU A 140 -0.61 2.61 6.82
C LEU A 140 -0.47 2.85 5.33
N HIS A 141 0.62 3.50 4.89
CA HIS A 141 0.94 3.67 3.47
C HIS A 141 0.97 2.33 2.71
N ASN A 142 1.37 1.23 3.35
CA ASN A 142 1.35 -0.10 2.73
C ASN A 142 -0.08 -0.56 2.44
N ALA A 143 -1.02 -0.31 3.36
CA ALA A 143 -2.43 -0.66 3.16
C ALA A 143 -3.04 0.16 2.01
N TRP A 144 -2.71 1.44 1.93
CA TRP A 144 -3.10 2.30 0.81
C TRP A 144 -2.54 1.80 -0.52
N MET A 145 -1.24 1.49 -0.59
CA MET A 145 -0.60 0.96 -1.80
C MET A 145 -1.23 -0.37 -2.24
N LEU A 146 -1.46 -1.29 -1.30
CA LEU A 146 -2.07 -2.58 -1.59
C LEU A 146 -3.53 -2.43 -2.07
N MET A 147 -4.28 -1.46 -1.52
CA MET A 147 -5.62 -1.13 -1.98
C MET A 147 -5.61 -0.66 -3.43
N GLY A 148 -4.77 0.32 -3.77
CA GLY A 148 -4.68 0.86 -5.14
C GLY A 148 -4.28 -0.21 -6.16
N LYS A 149 -3.29 -1.05 -5.82
CA LYS A 149 -2.88 -2.18 -6.67
C LYS A 149 -4.03 -3.18 -6.88
N SER A 150 -4.76 -3.49 -5.81
CA SER A 150 -5.93 -4.38 -5.88
C SER A 150 -7.07 -3.81 -6.73
N GLN A 151 -7.30 -2.50 -6.66
CA GLN A 151 -8.28 -1.81 -7.53
C GLN A 151 -7.87 -1.90 -8.99
N PHE A 152 -6.60 -1.60 -9.30
CA PHE A 152 -6.06 -1.71 -10.67
C PHE A 152 -6.21 -3.14 -11.21
N LEU A 153 -5.76 -4.14 -10.46
CA LEU A 153 -5.87 -5.55 -10.87
C LEU A 153 -7.33 -6.02 -10.98
N GLY A 154 -8.23 -5.43 -10.20
CA GLY A 154 -9.67 -5.65 -10.28
C GLY A 154 -10.36 -4.92 -11.45
N GLY A 155 -9.65 -4.05 -12.18
CA GLY A 155 -10.19 -3.27 -13.30
C GLY A 155 -10.86 -1.95 -12.90
N ASP A 156 -10.85 -1.59 -11.62
CA ASP A 156 -11.27 -0.26 -11.13
C ASP A 156 -10.13 0.75 -11.34
N PHE A 157 -9.80 1.04 -12.60
CA PHE A 157 -8.65 1.89 -12.95
C PHE A 157 -8.82 3.33 -12.47
N LEU A 158 -10.03 3.89 -12.58
CA LEU A 158 -10.29 5.24 -12.09
C LEU A 158 -10.18 5.33 -10.57
N GLY A 159 -10.74 4.34 -9.84
CA GLY A 159 -10.60 4.26 -8.39
C GLY A 159 -9.16 4.02 -7.96
N ALA A 160 -8.40 3.22 -8.71
CA ALA A 160 -6.96 3.02 -8.49
C ALA A 160 -6.18 4.34 -8.66
N ALA A 161 -6.39 5.05 -9.76
CA ALA A 161 -5.76 6.36 -10.02
C ALA A 161 -6.03 7.35 -8.89
N ALA A 162 -7.29 7.46 -8.44
CA ALA A 162 -7.66 8.32 -7.31
C ALA A 162 -6.97 7.92 -6.00
N THR A 163 -6.86 6.62 -5.72
CA THR A 163 -6.14 6.09 -4.56
C THR A 163 -4.64 6.44 -4.62
N PHE A 164 -4.00 6.28 -5.77
CA PHE A 164 -2.59 6.60 -5.94
C PHE A 164 -2.32 8.10 -5.89
N PHE A 165 -3.19 8.93 -6.46
CA PHE A 165 -3.15 10.37 -6.32
C PHE A 165 -3.23 10.80 -4.85
N TYR A 166 -4.14 10.19 -4.07
CA TYR A 166 -4.22 10.42 -2.62
C TYR A 166 -2.90 10.10 -1.94
N ILE A 167 -2.24 9.00 -2.31
CA ILE A 167 -0.95 8.61 -1.74
C ILE A 167 0.12 9.67 -2.05
N GLY A 168 0.20 10.12 -3.30
CA GLY A 168 1.14 11.15 -3.74
C GLY A 168 0.98 12.46 -2.96
N LYS A 169 -0.26 12.84 -2.63
CA LYS A 169 -0.57 14.06 -1.88
C LYS A 169 -0.31 13.94 -0.38
N HIS A 170 -0.62 12.79 0.22
CA HIS A 170 -0.70 12.65 1.67
C HIS A 170 0.46 11.88 2.31
N PHE A 171 1.37 11.27 1.53
CA PHE A 171 2.54 10.55 2.05
C PHE A 171 3.87 11.15 1.56
N THR A 172 3.93 12.47 1.36
CA THR A 172 5.09 13.19 0.81
C THR A 172 6.42 13.00 1.56
N TRP A 173 6.39 12.55 2.82
CA TRP A 173 7.60 12.16 3.57
C TRP A 173 8.18 10.79 3.18
N LEU A 174 7.53 10.06 2.27
CA LEU A 174 7.94 8.75 1.74
C LEU A 174 8.20 8.87 0.24
N PRO A 175 9.35 9.44 -0.19
CA PRO A 175 9.58 9.77 -1.60
C PRO A 175 9.49 8.56 -2.53
N GLN A 176 9.97 7.38 -2.10
CA GLN A 176 9.87 6.14 -2.90
C GLN A 176 8.42 5.69 -3.07
N THR A 177 7.61 5.71 -2.00
CA THR A 177 6.18 5.37 -2.06
C THR A 177 5.41 6.34 -2.94
N VAL A 178 5.74 7.63 -2.88
CA VAL A 178 5.13 8.65 -3.77
C VAL A 178 5.50 8.38 -5.23
N THR A 179 6.76 8.07 -5.52
CA THR A 179 7.17 7.71 -6.89
C THR A 179 6.42 6.47 -7.36
N GLU A 180 6.35 5.41 -6.55
CA GLU A 180 5.62 4.18 -6.90
C GLU A 180 4.14 4.46 -7.16
N ALA A 181 3.49 5.27 -6.32
CA ALA A 181 2.11 5.66 -6.51
C ALA A 181 1.91 6.44 -7.82
N GLN A 182 2.79 7.39 -8.15
CA GLN A 182 2.72 8.13 -9.42
C GLN A 182 2.86 7.20 -10.64
N LEU A 183 3.71 6.17 -10.58
CA LEU A 183 3.83 5.18 -11.64
C LEU A 183 2.55 4.38 -11.82
N TRP A 184 1.93 3.93 -10.72
CA TRP A 184 0.66 3.23 -10.78
C TRP A 184 -0.51 4.12 -11.20
N GLU A 185 -0.51 5.40 -10.81
CA GLU A 185 -1.49 6.39 -11.27
C GLU A 185 -1.40 6.56 -12.79
N ALA A 186 -0.20 6.74 -13.33
CA ALA A 186 0.03 6.80 -14.77
C ALA A 186 -0.41 5.52 -15.48
N TRP A 187 -0.08 4.35 -14.94
CA TRP A 187 -0.51 3.08 -15.53
C TRP A 187 -2.03 2.91 -15.53
N SER A 188 -2.70 3.37 -14.48
CA SER A 188 -4.17 3.38 -14.41
C SER A 188 -4.77 4.24 -15.52
N TYR A 189 -4.16 5.39 -15.83
CA TYR A 189 -4.57 6.22 -16.96
C TYR A 189 -4.29 5.55 -18.31
N CYS A 190 -3.14 4.89 -18.48
CA CYS A 190 -2.85 4.10 -19.68
C CYS A 190 -3.90 3.01 -19.92
N ALA A 191 -4.31 2.28 -18.88
CA ALA A 191 -5.32 1.23 -18.98
C ALA A 191 -6.71 1.77 -19.42
N MET A 192 -6.98 3.07 -19.23
CA MET A 192 -8.19 3.75 -19.70
C MET A 192 -8.00 4.52 -21.02
N ASP A 193 -6.83 4.39 -21.67
CA ASP A 193 -6.39 5.18 -22.83
C ASP A 193 -6.39 6.71 -22.61
N TRP A 194 -6.24 7.15 -21.34
CA TRP A 194 -6.06 8.56 -20.96
C TRP A 194 -4.57 8.93 -21.04
N LEU A 195 -4.03 8.87 -22.25
CA LEU A 195 -2.59 8.90 -22.49
C LEU A 195 -1.95 10.26 -22.14
N TYR A 196 -2.69 11.36 -22.27
CA TYR A 196 -2.22 12.70 -21.94
C TYR A 196 -1.96 12.85 -20.43
N GLU A 197 -2.88 12.37 -19.61
CA GLU A 197 -2.78 12.34 -18.14
C GLU A 197 -1.62 11.45 -17.70
N ALA A 198 -1.47 10.27 -18.30
CA ALA A 198 -0.36 9.36 -18.04
C ALA A 198 1.00 10.02 -18.36
N GLU A 199 1.13 10.61 -19.56
CA GLU A 199 2.35 11.27 -20.01
C GLU A 199 2.72 12.46 -19.12
N ASN A 200 1.74 13.28 -18.72
CA ASN A 200 1.93 14.40 -17.81
C ASN A 200 2.49 14.01 -16.43
N ILE A 201 2.17 12.80 -15.95
CA ILE A 201 2.72 12.27 -14.70
C ILE A 201 4.14 11.78 -14.94
N LEU A 202 4.34 10.93 -15.95
CA LEU A 202 5.63 10.30 -16.22
C LEU A 202 6.73 11.32 -16.54
N GLN A 203 6.42 12.37 -17.30
CA GLN A 203 7.38 13.45 -17.62
C GLN A 203 7.90 14.19 -16.37
N LYS A 204 7.16 14.16 -15.26
CA LYS A 204 7.55 14.81 -14.00
C LYS A 204 8.35 13.89 -13.07
N ILE A 205 8.51 12.62 -13.42
CA ILE A 205 9.31 11.66 -12.64
C ILE A 205 10.78 11.82 -13.02
N ASP A 206 11.55 12.48 -12.16
CA ASP A 206 13.01 12.55 -12.28
C ASP A 206 13.63 11.15 -12.10
N GLU A 207 14.51 10.75 -13.02
CA GLU A 207 15.25 9.48 -12.95
C GLU A 207 15.99 9.26 -11.62
N ARG A 208 16.46 10.34 -10.97
CA ARG A 208 17.11 10.28 -9.65
C ARG A 208 16.18 9.75 -8.56
N ARG A 209 14.86 9.78 -8.77
CA ARG A 209 13.85 9.22 -7.86
C ARG A 209 13.65 7.70 -8.04
N LEU A 210 14.16 7.12 -9.12
CA LEU A 210 14.09 5.69 -9.42
C LEU A 210 15.22 4.94 -8.68
N THR A 211 15.22 5.05 -7.35
CA THR A 211 16.34 4.64 -6.49
C THR A 211 16.45 3.13 -6.27
N SER A 212 15.55 2.32 -6.83
CA SER A 212 15.55 0.87 -6.66
C SER A 212 15.29 0.18 -7.99
N LYS A 213 15.78 -1.06 -8.13
CA LYS A 213 15.52 -1.90 -9.32
C LYS A 213 14.02 -2.07 -9.58
N SER A 214 13.22 -2.23 -8.53
CA SER A 214 11.76 -2.36 -8.63
C SER A 214 11.10 -1.10 -9.17
N LEU A 215 11.50 0.09 -8.71
CA LEU A 215 10.97 1.36 -9.24
C LEU A 215 11.39 1.58 -10.69
N ARG A 216 12.64 1.26 -11.04
CA ARG A 216 13.14 1.38 -12.41
C ARG A 216 12.38 0.44 -13.35
N HIS A 217 12.24 -0.83 -12.96
CA HIS A 217 11.47 -1.81 -13.72
C HIS A 217 10.01 -1.36 -13.92
N GLN A 218 9.35 -0.90 -12.85
CA GLN A 218 7.98 -0.40 -12.98
C GLN A 218 7.89 0.83 -13.89
N TYR A 219 8.85 1.76 -13.81
CA TYR A 219 8.92 2.89 -14.73
C TYR A 219 9.06 2.44 -16.18
N ASP A 220 9.93 1.47 -16.45
CA ASP A 220 10.12 0.91 -17.78
C ASP A 220 8.84 0.22 -18.30
N VAL A 221 8.13 -0.53 -17.45
CA VAL A 221 6.83 -1.15 -17.82
C VAL A 221 5.80 -0.09 -18.22
N VAL A 222 5.63 0.96 -17.42
CA VAL A 222 4.59 1.98 -17.68
C VAL A 222 4.95 2.88 -18.86
N GLN A 223 6.25 3.19 -19.05
CA GLN A 223 6.71 3.91 -20.25
C GLN A 223 6.52 3.09 -21.52
N ALA A 224 6.81 1.79 -21.47
CA ALA A 224 6.54 0.88 -22.58
C ALA A 224 5.05 0.82 -22.90
N ASP A 225 4.20 0.65 -21.89
CA ASP A 225 2.74 0.60 -22.06
C ASP A 225 2.19 1.88 -22.72
N LEU A 226 2.58 3.06 -22.19
CA LEU A 226 2.22 4.35 -22.76
C LEU A 226 2.66 4.47 -24.23
N ALA A 227 3.91 4.12 -24.53
CA ALA A 227 4.46 4.24 -25.87
C ALA A 227 3.76 3.29 -26.86
N VAL A 228 3.47 2.05 -26.45
CA VAL A 228 2.72 1.08 -27.26
C VAL A 228 1.31 1.59 -27.55
N ARG A 229 0.57 2.03 -26.53
CA ARG A 229 -0.79 2.55 -26.67
C ARG A 229 -0.86 3.82 -27.52
N ALA A 230 0.16 4.66 -27.43
CA ALA A 230 0.30 5.87 -28.25
C ALA A 230 0.73 5.58 -29.71
N GLY A 231 0.96 4.31 -30.09
CA GLY A 231 1.48 3.94 -31.41
C GLY A 231 2.95 4.31 -31.64
N ARG A 232 3.68 4.72 -30.59
CA ARG A 232 5.09 5.13 -30.63
C ARG A 232 6.01 3.91 -30.46
N LEU A 233 5.88 2.93 -31.35
CA LEU A 233 6.52 1.62 -31.18
C LEU A 233 8.04 1.68 -31.07
N GLU A 234 8.72 2.50 -31.88
CA GLU A 234 10.18 2.69 -31.79
C GLU A 234 10.62 3.20 -30.41
N GLN A 235 9.84 4.10 -29.82
CA GLN A 235 10.12 4.62 -28.48
C GLN A 235 9.87 3.57 -27.40
N ALA A 236 8.95 2.63 -27.62
CA ALA A 236 8.65 1.56 -26.68
C ALA A 236 9.78 0.52 -26.57
N VAL A 237 10.50 0.24 -27.67
CA VAL A 237 11.53 -0.81 -27.74
C VAL A 237 12.52 -0.80 -26.56
N PRO A 238 13.23 0.32 -26.24
CA PRO A 238 14.20 0.31 -25.16
C PRO A 238 13.57 0.06 -23.78
N TYR A 239 12.32 0.51 -23.57
CA TYR A 239 11.59 0.26 -22.32
C TYR A 239 11.14 -1.19 -22.22
N LEU A 240 10.64 -1.77 -23.31
CA LEU A 240 10.25 -3.18 -23.40
C LEU A 240 11.44 -4.12 -23.12
N GLN A 241 12.61 -3.82 -23.68
CA GLN A 241 13.83 -4.60 -23.44
C GLN A 241 14.22 -4.60 -21.97
N ARG A 242 14.28 -3.43 -21.33
CA ARG A 242 14.62 -3.34 -19.90
C ARG A 242 13.56 -3.95 -18.99
N ALA A 243 12.28 -3.81 -19.36
CA ALA A 243 11.19 -4.49 -18.65
C ALA A 243 11.37 -6.02 -18.72
N ALA A 244 11.65 -6.57 -19.91
CA ALA A 244 11.87 -7.99 -20.11
C ALA A 244 13.09 -8.53 -19.35
N GLU A 245 14.22 -7.80 -19.35
CA GLU A 245 15.43 -8.16 -18.60
C GLU A 245 15.20 -8.19 -17.08
N GLY A 246 14.31 -7.33 -16.58
CA GLY A 246 13.94 -7.26 -15.17
C GLY A 246 12.87 -8.27 -14.74
N SER A 247 12.23 -8.95 -15.69
CA SER A 247 11.16 -9.91 -15.43
C SER A 247 11.71 -11.31 -15.13
N HIS A 248 11.02 -12.03 -14.23
CA HIS A 248 11.36 -13.41 -13.88
C HIS A 248 10.10 -14.28 -13.94
N GLY A 249 10.21 -15.46 -14.55
CA GLY A 249 9.11 -16.40 -14.76
C GLY A 249 8.63 -16.44 -16.21
N THR A 250 7.77 -17.41 -16.52
CA THR A 250 7.18 -17.59 -17.85
C THR A 250 5.67 -17.46 -17.73
N GLN A 251 5.08 -16.49 -18.44
CA GLN A 251 3.64 -16.52 -18.71
C GLN A 251 3.41 -17.69 -19.67
N ARG A 252 2.48 -18.59 -19.35
CA ARG A 252 2.30 -19.80 -20.15
C ARG A 252 1.66 -19.41 -21.48
N ASN A 253 2.41 -19.56 -22.57
CA ASN A 253 1.84 -19.57 -23.91
C ASN A 253 0.96 -20.82 -24.03
N ARG A 254 -0.32 -20.66 -24.33
CA ARG A 254 -1.22 -21.76 -24.72
C ARG A 254 -1.86 -21.44 -26.04
#